data_AF-C7J566-F1
#
_entry.id   AF-C7J566-F1
#
_cell.length_a   1.000
_cell.length_b   1.000
_cell.length_c   1.000
_cell.angle_alpha   90.00
_cell.angle_beta   90.00
_cell.angle_gamma   90.00
#
_symmetry.space_group_name_H-M   'P 1'
#
loop_
_entity.id
_entity.type
_entity.pdbx_description
1 polymer ?
#
loop_
_entity_poly.entity_id
_entity_poly.type
_entity_poly.pdbx_seq_one_letter_code
_entity_poly.pdbx_strand_id
1 'polypeptide(L)'
;MGFPVVGETFQFFRASPSVDMPSYYKQRLERYGPLFKTSLVGQPLVVSLDPEVNRFIFQQEGKLFRSWYPETANNIFGKKSLTTYNGTVHKFIRSFASKLFGLKT
;
A
#
# COMPACT_ATOMS: atom_id res chain seq x y z
N MET A 1 -5.49 -7.16 15.82
CA MET A 1 -5.12 -5.88 16.47
C MET A 1 -3.78 -5.93 17.21
N GLY A 2 -3.23 -7.13 17.51
CA GLY A 2 -1.84 -7.28 17.94
C GLY A 2 -1.51 -6.71 19.33
N PHE A 3 -0.21 -6.53 19.59
CA PHE A 3 0.32 -5.97 20.84
C PHE A 3 0.08 -4.46 20.94
N PRO A 4 0.01 -3.90 22.17
CA PRO A 4 0.02 -2.45 22.35
C PRO A 4 1.24 -1.81 21.66
N VAL A 5 1.05 -0.64 21.04
CA VAL A 5 2.07 0.17 20.33
C VAL A 5 2.61 -0.46 19.04
N VAL A 6 3.05 -1.72 19.03
CA VAL A 6 3.67 -2.35 17.85
C VAL A 6 2.70 -3.16 17.00
N GLY A 7 1.50 -3.45 17.49
CA GLY A 7 0.48 -4.20 16.75
C GLY A 7 1.00 -5.56 16.28
N GLU A 8 0.86 -5.83 14.99
CA GLU A 8 1.28 -7.09 14.35
C GLU A 8 2.54 -6.92 13.47
N THR A 9 3.25 -5.80 13.64
CA THR A 9 4.37 -5.35 12.80
C THR A 9 5.48 -6.40 12.63
N PHE A 10 5.91 -7.06 13.71
CA PHE A 10 6.96 -8.08 13.63
C PHE A 10 6.52 -9.33 12.87
N GLN A 11 5.24 -9.69 12.97
CA GLN A 11 4.70 -10.82 12.21
C GLN A 11 4.55 -10.45 10.73
N PHE A 12 4.21 -9.19 10.44
CA PHE A 12 4.11 -8.66 9.09
C PHE A 12 5.47 -8.64 8.37
N PHE A 13 6.53 -8.17 9.04
CA PHE A 13 7.88 -8.10 8.47
C PHE A 13 8.66 -9.42 8.56
N ARG A 14 8.04 -10.50 9.04
CA ARG A 14 8.69 -11.80 9.12
C ARG A 14 9.02 -12.29 7.70
N ALA A 15 10.30 -12.59 7.47
CA ALA A 15 10.74 -13.12 6.19
C ALA A 15 9.98 -14.40 5.82
N SER A 16 9.54 -14.47 4.56
CA SER A 16 8.90 -15.64 4.00
C SER A 16 9.83 -16.24 2.96
N PRO A 17 10.23 -17.52 3.09
CA PRO A 17 11.12 -18.17 2.13
C PRO A 17 10.40 -18.57 0.83
N SER A 18 9.07 -18.47 0.77
CA SER A 18 8.28 -18.78 -0.41
C SER A 18 8.07 -17.55 -1.30
N VAL A 19 8.05 -17.76 -2.62
CA VAL A 19 7.63 -16.75 -3.60
C VAL A 19 6.11 -16.48 -3.51
N ASP A 20 5.36 -17.42 -2.94
CA ASP A 20 3.93 -17.30 -2.69
C ASP A 20 3.59 -16.28 -1.62
N MET A 21 2.28 -16.05 -1.44
CA MET A 21 1.73 -15.19 -0.39
C MET A 21 2.34 -15.51 0.99
N PRO A 22 2.93 -14.52 1.69
CA PRO A 22 3.49 -14.71 3.01
C PRO A 22 2.48 -15.28 4.01
N SER A 23 2.96 -16.12 4.93
CA SER A 23 2.14 -16.80 5.94
C SER A 23 1.29 -15.85 6.78
N TYR A 24 1.79 -14.63 7.04
CA TYR A 24 1.06 -13.56 7.71
C TYR A 24 -0.33 -13.37 7.10
N TYR A 25 -0.42 -13.21 5.78
CA TYR A 25 -1.68 -12.94 5.10
C TYR A 25 -2.56 -14.17 4.98
N LYS A 26 -1.98 -15.35 4.71
CA LYS A 26 -2.72 -16.62 4.64
C LYS A 26 -3.53 -16.88 5.92
N GLN A 27 -2.87 -16.78 7.07
CA GLN A 27 -3.50 -16.99 8.38
C GLN A 27 -4.63 -15.98 8.68
N ARG A 28 -4.51 -14.75 8.16
CA ARG A 28 -5.50 -13.68 8.40
C ARG A 28 -6.66 -13.76 7.43
N LEU A 29 -6.40 -14.18 6.19
CA LEU A 29 -7.42 -14.50 5.22
C LEU A 29 -8.33 -15.62 5.74
N GLU A 30 -7.75 -16.69 6.28
CA GLU A 30 -8.51 -17.80 6.88
C GLU A 30 -9.31 -17.37 8.11
N ARG A 31 -8.74 -16.50 8.97
CA ARG A 31 -9.35 -16.13 10.25
C ARG A 31 -10.39 -15.02 10.15
N TYR A 32 -10.14 -14.00 9.33
CA TYR A 32 -10.90 -12.75 9.30
C TYR A 32 -11.54 -12.48 7.93
N GLY A 33 -11.22 -13.27 6.90
CA GLY A 33 -11.66 -13.03 5.54
C GLY A 33 -10.75 -12.05 4.78
N PRO A 34 -11.14 -11.69 3.55
CA PRO A 34 -10.31 -10.91 2.64
C PRO A 34 -10.14 -9.44 3.04
N LEU A 35 -10.97 -8.93 3.96
CA LEU A 35 -10.88 -7.57 4.46
C LEU A 35 -10.79 -7.59 5.98
N PHE A 36 -9.68 -7.13 6.56
CA PHE A 36 -9.47 -7.20 8.00
C PHE A 36 -8.74 -5.98 8.56
N LYS A 37 -9.00 -5.70 9.84
CA LYS A 37 -8.35 -4.62 10.60
C LYS A 37 -7.11 -5.13 11.32
N THR A 38 -6.03 -4.37 11.26
CA THR A 38 -4.80 -4.63 12.01
C THR A 38 -4.14 -3.33 12.44
N SER A 39 -3.04 -3.42 13.18
CA SER A 39 -2.19 -2.29 13.52
C SER A 39 -0.77 -2.62 13.10
N LEU A 40 -0.16 -1.77 12.28
CA LEU A 40 1.23 -1.89 11.84
C LEU A 40 1.95 -0.56 12.11
N VAL A 41 3.17 -0.64 12.63
CA VAL A 41 4.03 0.49 13.00
C VAL A 41 3.27 1.51 13.88
N GLY A 42 2.44 1.02 14.79
CA GLY A 42 1.61 1.85 15.68
C GLY A 42 0.44 2.57 15.01
N GLN A 43 0.14 2.26 13.75
CA GLN A 43 -0.98 2.85 13.02
C GLN A 43 -2.09 1.81 12.79
N PRO A 44 -3.35 2.09 13.18
CA PRO A 44 -4.48 1.24 12.84
C PRO A 44 -4.78 1.34 11.34
N LEU A 45 -4.93 0.20 10.67
CA LEU A 45 -5.19 0.14 9.24
C LEU A 45 -6.07 -1.05 8.85
N VAL A 46 -6.59 -0.98 7.63
CA VAL A 46 -7.36 -2.06 6.99
C VAL A 46 -6.52 -2.66 5.88
N VAL A 47 -6.39 -3.98 5.86
CA VAL A 47 -5.76 -4.73 4.77
C VAL A 47 -6.87 -5.33 3.91
N SER A 48 -6.73 -5.14 2.59
CA SER A 48 -7.63 -5.70 1.58
C SER A 48 -6.89 -6.69 0.69
N LEU A 49 -7.34 -7.94 0.74
CA LEU A 49 -6.96 -9.03 -0.16
C LEU A 49 -8.03 -9.27 -1.24
N ASP A 50 -9.05 -8.41 -1.29
CA ASP A 50 -10.14 -8.48 -2.26
C ASP A 50 -9.79 -7.65 -3.52
N PRO A 51 -9.78 -8.27 -4.72
CA PRO A 51 -9.43 -7.57 -5.95
C PRO A 51 -10.43 -6.48 -6.35
N GLU A 52 -11.72 -6.64 -6.05
CA GLU A 52 -12.75 -5.66 -6.38
C GLU A 52 -12.61 -4.40 -5.51
N VAL A 53 -12.37 -4.60 -4.20
CA VAL A 53 -12.09 -3.51 -3.26
C VAL A 53 -10.81 -2.79 -3.66
N ASN A 54 -9.76 -3.54 -4.00
CA ASN A 54 -8.49 -2.95 -4.44
C ASN A 54 -8.68 -2.11 -5.71
N ARG A 55 -9.44 -2.61 -6.70
CA ARG A 55 -9.78 -1.86 -7.91
C ARG A 55 -10.52 -0.56 -7.58
N PHE A 56 -11.50 -0.62 -6.68
CA PHE A 56 -12.25 0.56 -6.26
C PHE A 56 -11.34 1.61 -5.58
N ILE A 57 -10.47 1.18 -4.66
CA ILE A 57 -9.52 2.08 -3.98
C ILE A 57 -8.64 2.81 -5.01
N PHE A 58 -8.06 2.08 -5.97
CA PHE A 58 -7.21 2.70 -7.00
C PHE A 58 -7.99 3.64 -7.94
N GLN A 59 -9.25 3.33 -8.27
CA GLN A 59 -10.09 4.21 -9.10
C GLN A 59 -10.50 5.51 -8.39
N GLN A 60 -10.54 5.49 -7.06
CA GLN A 60 -10.95 6.62 -6.23
C GLN A 60 -9.76 7.37 -5.59
N GLU A 61 -8.53 7.07 -6.02
CA GLU A 61 -7.32 7.79 -5.62
C GLU A 61 -7.42 9.28 -5.98
N GLY A 62 -7.17 10.15 -4.99
CA GLY A 62 -7.33 11.60 -5.10
C GLY A 62 -8.76 12.11 -4.93
N LYS A 63 -9.76 11.23 -4.67
CA LYS A 63 -11.15 11.59 -4.34
C LYS A 63 -11.52 11.11 -2.94
N LEU A 64 -11.62 9.78 -2.78
CA LEU A 64 -11.97 9.14 -1.51
C LEU A 64 -10.75 8.58 -0.78
N PHE A 65 -9.72 8.21 -1.54
CA PHE A 65 -8.47 7.67 -0.99
C PHE A 65 -7.29 8.56 -1.37
N ARG A 66 -6.24 8.46 -0.56
CA ARG A 66 -4.97 9.13 -0.78
C ARG A 66 -3.84 8.16 -0.45
N SER A 67 -2.85 8.08 -1.33
CA SER A 67 -1.61 7.37 -1.07
C SER A 67 -0.91 7.96 0.16
N TRP A 68 -0.55 7.09 1.09
CA TRP A 68 0.09 7.42 2.35
C TRP A 68 1.25 6.47 2.59
N TYR A 69 2.37 7.04 3.06
CA TYR A 69 3.56 6.30 3.44
C TYR A 69 4.06 6.78 4.81
N PRO A 70 4.68 5.89 5.61
CA PRO A 70 5.35 6.30 6.84
C PRO A 70 6.38 7.39 6.59
N GLU A 71 6.56 8.29 7.56
CA GLU A 71 7.49 9.42 7.45
C GLU A 71 8.93 8.97 7.14
N THR A 72 9.35 7.82 7.69
CA THR A 72 10.65 7.20 7.40
C THR A 72 10.83 6.92 5.92
N ALA A 73 9.81 6.38 5.24
CA ALA A 73 9.84 6.16 3.80
C ALA A 73 9.90 7.50 3.04
N ASN A 74 9.10 8.50 3.45
CA ASN A 74 9.12 9.82 2.82
C ASN A 74 10.48 10.53 2.96
N ASN A 75 11.18 10.34 4.08
CA ASN A 75 12.51 10.90 4.29
C ASN A 75 13.55 10.23 3.39
N ILE A 76 13.47 8.91 3.19
CA ILE A 76 14.37 8.17 2.29
C ILE A 76 14.16 8.58 0.83
N PHE A 77 12.90 8.64 0.37
CA PHE A 77 12.58 9.02 -1.01
C PHE A 77 12.70 10.54 -1.27
N GLY A 78 12.86 11.32 -0.21
CA GLY A 78 12.87 12.79 -0.24
C GLY A 78 11.46 13.40 -0.20
N LYS A 79 11.34 14.55 0.48
CA LYS A 79 10.07 15.27 0.67
C LYS A 79 9.39 15.71 -0.65
N LYS A 80 10.11 15.64 -1.77
CA LYS A 80 9.65 15.92 -3.14
C LYS A 80 9.58 14.65 -4.01
N SER A 81 9.30 13.49 -3.43
CA SER A 81 9.15 12.24 -4.18
C SER A 81 7.79 12.15 -4.88
N LEU A 82 7.74 11.33 -5.94
CA LEU A 82 6.53 11.03 -6.73
C LEU A 82 5.31 10.63 -5.88
N THR A 83 5.54 9.97 -4.75
CA THR A 83 4.52 9.53 -3.81
C THR A 83 3.94 10.65 -2.95
N THR A 84 4.59 11.81 -2.88
CA THR A 84 4.07 13.02 -2.21
C THR A 84 3.22 13.88 -3.13
N TYR A 85 3.40 13.74 -4.46
CA TYR A 85 2.69 14.53 -5.46
C TYR A 85 1.34 13.91 -5.80
N ASN A 86 0.26 14.52 -5.31
CA ASN A 86 -1.10 14.14 -5.70
C ASN A 86 -1.70 15.15 -6.68
N GLY A 87 -2.59 14.67 -7.56
CA GLY A 87 -3.31 15.50 -8.52
C GLY A 87 -2.53 15.76 -9.82
N THR A 88 -2.39 17.04 -10.20
CA THR A 88 -1.88 17.47 -11.52
C THR A 88 -0.45 17.01 -11.80
N VAL A 89 0.41 16.98 -10.77
CA VAL A 89 1.81 16.55 -10.93
C VAL A 89 1.90 15.04 -11.18
N HIS A 90 1.11 14.20 -10.49
CA HIS A 90 1.04 12.77 -10.78
C HIS A 90 0.53 12.51 -12.21
N LYS A 91 -0.51 13.24 -12.65
CA LYS A 91 -1.01 13.16 -14.03
C LYS A 91 0.05 13.55 -15.06
N PHE A 92 0.79 14.63 -14.80
CA PHE A 92 1.87 15.09 -15.65
C PHE A 92 2.97 14.04 -15.77
N ILE A 93 3.45 13.49 -14.65
CA ILE A 93 4.53 12.51 -14.67
C ILE A 93 4.07 11.18 -15.29
N ARG A 94 2.84 10.74 -15.01
CA ARG A 94 2.25 9.58 -15.70
C ARG A 94 2.18 9.83 -17.21
N SER A 95 1.69 10.98 -17.66
CA SER A 95 1.64 11.32 -19.09
C SER A 95 3.02 11.38 -19.72
N PHE A 96 4.02 11.91 -19.00
CA PHE A 96 5.39 12.02 -19.47
C PHE A 96 6.05 10.63 -19.58
N ALA A 97 5.92 9.79 -18.55
CA ALA A 97 6.40 8.42 -18.56
C ALA A 97 5.71 7.59 -19.66
N SER A 98 4.40 7.72 -19.85
CA SER A 98 3.69 7.07 -20.95
C SER A 98 4.16 7.54 -22.33
N LYS A 99 4.60 8.78 -22.48
CA LYS A 99 5.20 9.25 -23.75
C LYS A 99 6.63 8.75 -23.96
N LEU A 100 7.41 8.63 -22.89
CA LEU A 100 8.80 8.15 -22.97
C LEU A 100 8.92 6.65 -23.19
N PHE A 101 8.06 5.88 -22.52
CA PHE A 101 8.11 4.41 -22.50
C PHE A 101 6.92 3.75 -23.17
N GLY A 102 5.95 4.54 -23.67
CA GLY A 102 4.92 4.02 -24.55
C GLY A 102 5.55 3.56 -25.85
N LEU A 103 5.11 2.40 -26.34
CA LEU A 103 5.46 1.93 -27.67
C LEU A 103 5.14 3.06 -28.66
N LYS A 104 6.15 3.48 -29.44
CA LYS A 104 5.91 4.29 -30.65
C LYS A 104 5.00 3.44 -31.53
N THR A 105 3.72 3.77 -31.53
CA THR A 105 2.77 3.29 -32.52
C THR A 105 2.61 4.40 -33.55
#